data_AF-E9I3V6-F1
#
_entry.id   AF-E9I3V6-F1
#
_cell.length_a   1.000
_cell.length_b   1.000
_cell.length_c   1.000
_cell.angle_alpha   90.00
_cell.angle_beta   90.00
_cell.angle_gamma   90.00
#
_symmetry.space_group_name_H-M   'P 1'
#
loop_
_entity.id
_entity.type
_entity.pdbx_description
1 polymer ?
#
loop_
_entity_poly.entity_id
_entity_poly.type
_entity_poly.pdbx_seq_one_letter_code
_entity_poly.pdbx_strand_id
1 'polypeptide(L)'
;MTTPTNEASRRAIKGHVTRWINNIQHYDNVQMDLTVHNLVLGAESNLRNMYNKYKRLSEGVARDMQQAEATQDQFEAEIDSQIQIEEDVGDALIIVKRKREEFKEIQAAEERKRQEETLLLMFKTQQIAADAARAQEKADQDAARAQEKADQDAARAQEKADQDAARAQEKIDQDAARAQERAIRQQENLDQQNLFRQLIAAIP
;
A
#
# COMPACT_ATOMS: atom_id res chain seq x y z
N MET A 1 -14.00 61.27 -46.17
CA MET A 1 -13.56 59.86 -46.06
C MET A 1 -14.74 59.03 -45.58
N THR A 2 -15.07 57.94 -46.28
CA THR A 2 -16.10 56.99 -45.86
C THR A 2 -15.51 56.03 -44.84
N THR A 3 -16.22 55.77 -43.75
CA THR A 3 -15.80 54.81 -42.71
C THR A 3 -15.71 53.39 -43.32
N PRO A 4 -14.64 52.62 -43.06
CA PRO A 4 -14.54 51.23 -43.51
C PRO A 4 -15.74 50.40 -43.06
N THR A 5 -16.23 49.50 -43.91
CA THR A 5 -17.52 48.80 -43.72
C THR A 5 -17.55 47.96 -42.44
N ASN A 6 -16.38 47.48 -42.00
CA ASN A 6 -16.24 46.59 -40.85
C ASN A 6 -15.74 47.27 -39.56
N GLU A 7 -15.53 48.59 -39.58
CA GLU A 7 -14.87 49.31 -38.49
C GLU A 7 -15.65 49.24 -37.17
N ALA A 8 -16.97 49.42 -37.22
CA ALA A 8 -17.83 49.34 -36.04
C ALA A 8 -17.84 47.93 -35.43
N SER A 9 -17.96 46.90 -36.28
CA SER A 9 -17.93 45.49 -35.87
C SER A 9 -16.58 45.12 -35.27
N ARG A 10 -15.48 45.54 -35.90
CA ARG A 10 -14.11 45.31 -35.40
C ARG A 10 -13.94 45.91 -34.01
N ARG A 11 -14.39 47.14 -33.80
CA ARG A 11 -14.32 47.82 -32.50
C ARG A 11 -15.13 47.09 -31.41
N ALA A 12 -16.32 46.59 -31.75
CA ALA A 12 -17.12 45.79 -30.81
C ALA A 12 -16.39 44.48 -30.43
N ILE A 13 -15.83 43.77 -31.42
CA ILE A 13 -15.07 42.54 -31.15
C ILE A 13 -13.79 42.83 -30.35
N LYS A 14 -13.09 43.94 -30.60
CA LYS A 14 -11.93 44.39 -29.78
C LYS A 14 -12.30 44.51 -28.31
N GLY A 15 -13.48 45.05 -28.00
CA GLY A 15 -14.01 45.11 -26.63
C GLY A 15 -14.22 43.73 -26.00
N HIS A 16 -14.72 42.77 -26.77
CA HIS A 16 -14.85 41.38 -26.31
C HIS A 16 -13.49 40.69 -26.09
N VAL A 17 -12.52 40.90 -26.99
CA VAL A 17 -11.15 40.40 -26.82
C VAL A 17 -10.55 40.93 -25.52
N THR A 18 -10.63 42.25 -25.31
CA THR A 18 -10.14 42.92 -24.09
C THR A 18 -10.80 42.35 -22.82
N ARG A 19 -12.12 42.11 -22.86
CA ARG A 19 -12.84 41.50 -21.73
C ARG A 19 -12.30 40.12 -21.37
N TRP A 20 -11.99 39.28 -22.36
CA TRP A 20 -11.45 37.94 -22.11
C TRP A 20 -9.99 37.96 -21.68
N ILE A 21 -9.18 38.89 -22.17
CA ILE A 21 -7.82 39.15 -21.67
C ILE A 21 -7.88 39.45 -20.17
N ASN A 22 -8.71 40.42 -19.76
CA ASN A 22 -8.85 40.79 -18.35
C ASN A 22 -9.36 39.63 -17.49
N ASN A 23 -10.29 38.83 -18.03
CA ASN A 23 -10.78 37.63 -17.35
C ASN A 23 -9.66 36.63 -17.09
N ILE A 24 -8.78 36.39 -18.07
CA ILE A 24 -7.63 35.49 -17.93
C ILE A 24 -6.61 36.05 -16.93
N GLN A 25 -6.33 37.36 -17.00
CA GLN A 25 -5.40 38.03 -16.08
C GLN A 25 -5.82 37.90 -14.61
N HIS A 26 -7.13 37.84 -14.32
CA HIS A 26 -7.61 37.63 -12.95
C HIS A 26 -7.15 36.31 -12.35
N TYR A 27 -6.88 35.28 -13.17
CA TYR A 27 -6.42 33.99 -12.66
C TYR A 27 -4.93 33.93 -12.34
N ASP A 28 -4.15 34.95 -12.71
CA ASP A 28 -2.69 34.92 -12.55
C ASP A 28 -2.27 34.58 -11.11
N ASN A 29 -2.89 35.27 -10.15
CA ASN A 29 -2.59 35.11 -8.72
C ASN A 29 -3.57 34.16 -8.00
N VAL A 30 -4.47 33.51 -8.72
CA VAL A 30 -5.44 32.57 -8.13
C VAL A 30 -4.78 31.20 -8.01
N GLN A 31 -4.96 30.55 -6.86
CA GLN A 31 -4.46 29.20 -6.66
C GLN A 31 -5.15 28.22 -7.61
N MET A 32 -4.35 27.30 -8.16
CA MET A 32 -4.83 26.40 -9.19
C MET A 32 -5.55 25.19 -8.59
N ASP A 33 -6.78 24.96 -9.04
CA ASP A 33 -7.56 23.75 -8.77
C ASP A 33 -8.33 23.31 -10.05
N LEU A 34 -9.11 22.23 -9.96
CA LEU A 34 -9.87 21.72 -11.09
C LEU A 34 -10.93 22.72 -11.61
N THR A 35 -11.55 23.49 -10.72
CA THR A 35 -12.55 24.50 -11.08
C THR A 35 -11.89 25.64 -11.86
N VAL A 36 -10.81 26.20 -11.31
CA VAL A 36 -10.01 27.26 -11.94
C VAL A 36 -9.44 26.77 -13.26
N HIS A 37 -8.96 25.53 -13.34
CA HIS A 37 -8.50 24.93 -14.60
C HIS A 37 -9.57 24.99 -15.69
N ASN A 38 -10.77 24.51 -15.39
CA ASN A 38 -11.87 24.50 -16.36
C ASN A 38 -12.29 25.91 -16.76
N LEU A 39 -12.29 26.86 -15.83
CA LEU A 39 -12.60 28.26 -16.10
C LEU A 39 -11.55 28.91 -17.02
N VAL A 40 -10.26 28.68 -16.75
CA VAL A 40 -9.14 29.16 -17.57
C VAL A 40 -9.20 28.58 -18.98
N LEU A 41 -9.50 27.29 -19.14
CA LEU A 41 -9.70 26.66 -20.45
C LEU A 41 -10.87 27.28 -21.23
N GLY A 42 -11.99 27.53 -20.55
CA GLY A 42 -13.15 28.19 -21.13
C GLY A 42 -12.84 29.62 -21.58
N ALA A 43 -12.13 30.39 -20.73
CA ALA A 43 -11.71 31.75 -21.05
C ALA A 43 -10.74 31.79 -22.24
N GLU A 44 -9.78 30.87 -22.31
CA GLU A 44 -8.86 30.73 -23.44
C GLU A 44 -9.61 30.47 -24.76
N SER A 45 -10.52 29.49 -24.76
CA SER A 45 -11.29 29.13 -25.95
C SER A 45 -12.08 30.33 -26.48
N ASN A 46 -12.73 31.07 -25.58
CA ASN A 46 -13.46 32.28 -25.93
C ASN A 46 -12.53 33.40 -26.43
N LEU A 47 -11.37 33.60 -25.80
CA LEU A 47 -10.37 34.59 -26.24
C LEU A 47 -9.90 34.27 -27.67
N ARG A 48 -9.49 33.02 -27.94
CA ARG A 48 -9.03 32.60 -29.27
C ARG A 48 -10.12 32.79 -30.33
N ASN A 49 -11.37 32.47 -30.00
CA ASN A 49 -12.50 32.69 -30.91
C ASN A 49 -12.69 34.18 -31.23
N MET A 50 -12.73 35.04 -30.21
CA MET A 50 -12.90 36.48 -30.41
C MET A 50 -11.71 37.11 -31.14
N TYR A 51 -10.49 36.70 -30.83
CA TYR A 51 -9.28 37.17 -31.50
C TYR A 51 -9.25 36.78 -32.98
N ASN A 52 -9.63 35.54 -33.31
CA ASN A 52 -9.76 35.11 -34.71
C ASN A 52 -10.81 35.93 -35.48
N LYS A 53 -11.92 36.30 -34.84
CA LYS A 53 -12.92 37.21 -35.44
C LYS A 53 -12.37 38.62 -35.62
N TYR A 54 -11.66 39.15 -34.62
CA TYR A 54 -11.01 40.44 -34.69
C TYR A 54 -10.02 40.51 -35.86
N LYS A 55 -9.18 39.49 -36.02
CA LYS A 55 -8.19 39.41 -37.11
C LYS A 55 -8.85 39.47 -38.49
N ARG A 56 -9.89 38.67 -38.72
CA ARG A 56 -10.65 38.69 -39.98
C ARG A 56 -11.29 40.04 -40.29
N LEU A 57 -11.84 40.71 -39.28
CA LEU A 57 -12.43 42.04 -39.45
C LEU A 57 -11.37 43.10 -39.71
N SER A 58 -10.22 43.02 -39.04
CA SER A 58 -9.09 43.94 -39.21
C SER A 58 -8.47 43.82 -40.60
N GLU A 59 -8.34 42.61 -41.13
CA GLU A 59 -7.96 42.38 -42.53
C GLU A 59 -8.95 43.03 -43.52
N GLY A 60 -10.25 43.03 -43.20
CA GLY A 60 -11.27 43.71 -43.98
C GLY A 60 -11.13 45.24 -43.93
N VAL A 61 -10.91 45.80 -42.74
CA VAL A 61 -10.68 47.24 -42.54
C VAL A 61 -9.42 47.70 -43.30
N ALA A 62 -8.33 46.93 -43.24
CA ALA A 62 -7.09 47.25 -43.96
C ALA A 62 -7.30 47.26 -45.50
N ARG A 63 -8.07 46.31 -46.04
CA ARG A 63 -8.41 46.31 -47.49
C ARG A 63 -9.24 47.52 -47.89
N ASP A 64 -10.25 47.88 -47.09
CA ASP A 64 -11.09 49.05 -47.35
C ASP A 64 -10.27 50.36 -47.27
N MET A 65 -9.33 50.45 -46.31
CA MET A 65 -8.40 51.58 -46.20
C MET A 65 -7.51 51.73 -47.44
N GLN A 66 -7.05 50.61 -48.03
CA GLN A 66 -6.25 50.62 -49.27
C GLN A 66 -7.07 51.11 -50.47
N GLN A 67 -8.34 50.70 -50.56
CA GLN A 67 -9.22 51.12 -51.65
C GLN A 67 -9.68 52.57 -51.54
N ALA A 68 -9.75 53.10 -50.31
CA ALA A 68 -10.20 54.47 -50.04
C ALA A 68 -9.07 55.52 -49.98
N GLU A 69 -7.83 55.15 -50.38
CA GLU A 69 -6.64 56.01 -50.31
C GLU A 69 -6.44 56.64 -48.92
N ALA A 70 -6.57 55.81 -47.87
CA ALA A 70 -6.34 56.24 -46.50
C ALA A 70 -4.93 56.82 -46.32
N THR A 71 -4.80 57.81 -45.44
CA THR A 71 -3.50 58.45 -45.15
C THR A 71 -2.53 57.48 -44.49
N GLN A 72 -1.23 57.74 -44.65
CA GLN A 72 -0.17 56.96 -43.99
C GLN A 72 -0.40 56.82 -42.48
N ASP A 73 -0.74 57.92 -41.80
CA ASP A 73 -1.04 57.93 -40.36
C ASP A 73 -2.21 57.00 -39.97
N GLN A 74 -3.21 56.86 -40.84
CA GLN A 74 -4.35 55.96 -40.60
C GLN A 74 -3.95 54.49 -40.71
N PHE A 75 -3.02 54.17 -41.63
CA PHE A 75 -2.46 52.82 -41.74
C PHE A 75 -1.57 52.49 -40.56
N GLU A 76 -0.70 53.41 -40.15
CA GLU A 76 0.17 53.21 -38.98
C GLU A 76 -0.66 52.99 -37.71
N ALA A 77 -1.68 53.80 -37.48
CA ALA A 77 -2.59 53.61 -36.34
C ALA A 77 -3.35 52.27 -36.37
N GLU A 78 -3.69 51.76 -37.57
CA GLU A 78 -4.33 50.46 -37.73
C GLU A 78 -3.37 49.31 -37.40
N ILE A 79 -2.13 49.39 -37.87
CA ILE A 79 -1.09 48.41 -37.60
C ILE A 79 -0.74 48.40 -36.11
N ASP A 80 -0.53 49.57 -35.49
CA ASP A 80 -0.24 49.68 -34.05
C ASP A 80 -1.35 49.07 -33.19
N SER A 81 -2.63 49.31 -33.56
CA SER A 81 -3.76 48.70 -32.85
C SER A 81 -3.82 47.18 -33.02
N GLN A 82 -3.37 46.62 -34.14
CA GLN A 82 -3.31 45.17 -34.35
C GLN A 82 -2.15 44.55 -33.56
N ILE A 83 -0.96 45.17 -33.59
CA ILE A 83 0.22 44.75 -32.84
C ILE A 83 -0.11 44.72 -31.34
N GLN A 84 -0.66 45.81 -30.79
CA GLN A 84 -0.98 45.86 -29.36
C GLN A 84 -1.94 44.74 -28.94
N ILE A 85 -3.00 44.48 -29.73
CA ILE A 85 -3.95 43.42 -29.41
C ILE A 85 -3.31 42.04 -29.53
N GLU A 86 -2.42 41.83 -30.49
CA GLU A 86 -1.68 40.57 -30.63
C GLU A 86 -0.75 40.32 -29.43
N GLU A 87 -0.03 41.35 -28.98
CA GLU A 87 0.80 41.31 -27.78
C GLU A 87 -0.02 41.01 -26.52
N ASP A 88 -1.12 41.75 -26.29
CA ASP A 88 -1.98 41.56 -25.12
C ASP A 88 -2.60 40.14 -25.09
N VAL A 89 -2.99 39.61 -26.25
CA VAL A 89 -3.47 38.23 -26.39
C VAL A 89 -2.35 37.24 -26.09
N GLY A 90 -1.14 37.50 -26.57
CA GLY A 90 0.05 36.70 -26.28
C GLY A 90 0.31 36.59 -24.79
N ASP A 91 0.33 37.73 -24.09
CA ASP A 91 0.54 37.80 -22.64
C ASP A 91 -0.53 37.04 -21.86
N ALA A 92 -1.81 37.20 -22.23
CA ALA A 92 -2.89 36.43 -21.63
C ALA A 92 -2.69 34.91 -21.85
N LEU A 93 -2.28 34.48 -23.04
CA LEU A 93 -2.05 33.07 -23.33
C LEU A 93 -0.82 32.49 -22.59
N ILE A 94 0.17 33.32 -22.25
CA ILE A 94 1.28 32.91 -21.37
C ILE A 94 0.74 32.55 -19.98
N ILE A 95 -0.18 33.34 -19.42
CA ILE A 95 -0.85 33.04 -18.14
C ILE A 95 -1.58 31.70 -18.22
N VAL A 96 -2.36 31.47 -19.28
CA VAL A 96 -3.08 30.20 -19.50
C VAL A 96 -2.11 29.02 -19.53
N LYS A 97 -1.00 29.15 -20.25
CA LYS A 97 0.03 28.10 -20.34
C LYS A 97 0.63 27.81 -18.96
N ARG A 98 1.04 28.84 -18.23
CA ARG A 98 1.59 28.70 -16.88
C ARG A 98 0.61 27.99 -15.96
N LYS A 99 -0.65 28.42 -15.93
CA LYS A 99 -1.69 27.79 -15.11
C LYS A 99 -1.92 26.32 -15.47
N ARG A 100 -1.90 25.97 -16.76
CA ARG A 100 -2.00 24.57 -17.18
C ARG A 100 -0.86 23.70 -16.66
N GLU A 101 0.37 24.21 -16.68
CA GLU A 101 1.49 23.48 -16.08
C GLU A 101 1.38 23.41 -14.55
N GLU A 102 0.98 24.48 -13.86
CA GLU A 102 0.71 24.46 -12.41
C GLU A 102 -0.29 23.34 -12.04
N PHE A 103 -1.39 23.21 -12.79
CA PHE A 103 -2.40 22.17 -12.53
C PHE A 103 -1.85 20.76 -12.78
N LYS A 104 -1.03 20.60 -13.83
CA LYS A 104 -0.40 19.32 -14.16
C LYS A 104 0.61 18.89 -13.09
N GLU A 105 1.36 19.84 -12.53
CA GLU A 105 2.28 19.59 -11.42
C GLU A 105 1.54 19.18 -10.15
N ILE A 106 0.41 19.84 -9.83
CA ILE A 106 -0.45 19.45 -8.69
C ILE A 106 -0.94 18.02 -8.86
N GLN A 107 -1.48 17.67 -10.03
CA GLN A 107 -1.93 16.30 -10.32
C GLN A 107 -0.80 15.27 -10.23
N ALA A 108 0.39 15.60 -10.73
CA ALA A 108 1.56 14.73 -10.64
C ALA A 108 2.02 14.55 -9.18
N ALA A 109 1.98 15.60 -8.37
CA ALA A 109 2.33 15.54 -6.95
C ALA A 109 1.32 14.71 -6.15
N GLU A 110 0.01 14.89 -6.38
CA GLU A 110 -1.04 14.08 -5.78
C GLU A 110 -0.89 12.60 -6.15
N GLU A 111 -0.60 12.30 -7.42
CA GLU A 111 -0.38 10.93 -7.88
C GLU A 111 0.84 10.29 -7.23
N ARG A 112 1.97 11.00 -7.14
CA ARG A 112 3.16 10.51 -6.41
C ARG A 112 2.83 10.19 -4.96
N LYS A 113 2.08 11.07 -4.29
CA LYS A 113 1.67 10.87 -2.90
C LYS A 113 0.79 9.62 -2.73
N ARG A 114 -0.15 9.40 -3.65
CA ARG A 114 -0.96 8.16 -3.68
C ARG A 114 -0.11 6.91 -3.89
N GLN A 115 0.89 6.98 -4.77
CA GLN A 115 1.80 5.87 -5.03
C GLN A 115 2.67 5.55 -3.80
N GLU A 116 3.22 6.58 -3.14
CA GLU A 116 3.97 6.44 -1.90
C GLU A 116 3.12 5.83 -0.77
N GLU A 117 1.89 6.30 -0.59
CA GLU A 117 0.94 5.74 0.38
C GLU A 117 0.62 4.27 0.09
N THR A 118 0.44 3.93 -1.19
CA THR A 118 0.20 2.55 -1.63
C THR A 118 1.40 1.65 -1.34
N LEU A 119 2.62 2.10 -1.65
CA LEU A 119 3.85 1.36 -1.36
C LEU A 119 4.04 1.17 0.15
N LEU A 120 3.76 2.20 0.95
CA LEU A 120 3.83 2.10 2.40
C LEU A 120 2.82 1.10 2.95
N LEU A 121 1.60 1.07 2.41
CA LEU A 121 0.59 0.09 2.79
C LEU A 121 1.01 -1.34 2.43
N MET A 122 1.55 -1.55 1.23
CA MET A 122 2.08 -2.86 0.82
C MET A 122 3.21 -3.32 1.75
N PHE A 123 4.15 -2.43 2.07
CA PHE A 123 5.25 -2.75 2.98
C PHE A 123 4.76 -3.09 4.40
N LYS A 124 3.84 -2.31 4.96
CA LYS A 124 3.22 -2.61 6.26
C LYS A 124 2.50 -3.96 6.25
N THR A 125 1.76 -4.25 5.17
CA THR A 125 1.03 -5.52 5.04
C THR A 125 2.00 -6.70 4.98
N GLN A 126 3.12 -6.58 4.25
CA GLN A 126 4.16 -7.60 4.21
C GLN A 126 4.83 -7.80 5.57
N GLN A 127 5.11 -6.72 6.31
CA GLN A 127 5.65 -6.84 7.67
C GLN A 127 4.69 -7.58 8.61
N ILE A 128 3.42 -7.21 8.61
CA ILE A 128 2.39 -7.89 9.43
C ILE A 128 2.32 -9.39 9.07
N ALA A 129 2.33 -9.73 7.78
CA ALA A 129 2.32 -11.11 7.33
C ALA A 129 3.58 -11.88 7.77
N ALA A 130 4.76 -11.26 7.68
CA ALA A 130 6.01 -11.86 8.12
C ALA A 130 6.04 -12.08 9.65
N ASP A 131 5.56 -11.11 10.42
CA ASP A 131 5.49 -11.21 11.87
C ASP A 131 4.49 -12.28 12.32
N ALA A 132 3.33 -12.36 11.65
CA ALA A 132 2.36 -13.41 11.88
C ALA A 132 2.94 -14.81 11.56
N ALA A 133 3.66 -14.95 10.45
CA ALA A 133 4.32 -16.21 10.09
C ALA A 133 5.37 -16.62 11.13
N ARG A 134 6.21 -15.69 11.60
CA ARG A 134 7.20 -15.97 12.67
C ARG A 134 6.52 -16.34 14.00
N ALA A 135 5.42 -15.68 14.35
CA ALA A 135 4.68 -16.00 15.56
C ALA A 135 4.07 -17.41 15.48
N GLN A 136 3.51 -17.77 14.32
CA GLN A 136 2.98 -19.11 14.09
C GLN A 136 4.08 -20.18 14.17
N GLU A 137 5.21 -19.97 13.49
CA GLU A 137 6.34 -20.90 13.52
C GLU A 137 6.85 -21.13 14.95
N LYS A 138 6.94 -20.06 15.75
CA LYS A 138 7.35 -20.17 17.16
C LYS A 138 6.34 -20.98 17.98
N ALA A 139 5.04 -20.74 17.78
CA ALA A 139 3.99 -21.49 18.47
C ALA A 139 4.04 -22.99 18.12
N ASP A 140 4.26 -23.32 16.85
CA ASP A 140 4.38 -24.71 16.39
C ASP A 140 5.62 -25.40 16.98
N GLN A 141 6.76 -24.70 17.05
CA GLN A 141 7.98 -25.21 17.69
C GLN A 141 7.79 -25.45 19.19
N ASP A 142 7.13 -24.52 19.90
CA ASP A 142 6.87 -24.65 21.33
C ASP A 142 5.89 -25.81 21.62
N ALA A 143 4.88 -25.99 20.76
CA ALA A 143 3.96 -27.13 20.84
C ALA A 143 4.69 -28.47 20.61
N ALA A 144 5.55 -28.54 19.58
CA ALA A 144 6.33 -29.76 19.30
C ALA A 144 7.26 -30.13 20.47
N ARG A 145 7.94 -29.14 21.09
CA ARG A 145 8.78 -29.36 22.27
C ARG A 145 7.99 -29.82 23.48
N ALA A 146 6.80 -29.26 23.70
CA ALA A 146 5.93 -29.67 24.79
C ALA A 146 5.47 -31.12 24.62
N GLN A 147 5.12 -31.52 23.40
CA GLN A 147 4.74 -32.89 23.06
C GLN A 147 5.92 -33.86 23.28
N GLU A 148 7.11 -33.53 22.75
CA GLU A 148 8.31 -34.36 22.92
C GLU A 148 8.64 -34.57 24.40
N LYS A 149 8.55 -33.51 25.22
CA LYS A 149 8.79 -33.61 26.66
C LYS A 149 7.75 -34.51 27.34
N ALA A 150 6.47 -34.39 26.98
CA ALA A 150 5.41 -35.24 27.52
C ALA A 150 5.65 -36.72 27.18
N ASP A 151 6.05 -37.01 25.94
CA ASP A 151 6.36 -38.37 25.49
C ASP A 151 7.57 -38.95 26.23
N GLN A 152 8.62 -38.15 26.44
CA GLN A 152 9.79 -38.55 27.24
C GLN A 152 9.44 -38.82 28.71
N ASP A 153 8.61 -37.97 29.33
CA ASP A 153 8.19 -38.14 30.71
C ASP A 153 7.30 -39.38 30.87
N ALA A 154 6.41 -39.65 29.90
CA ALA A 154 5.59 -40.86 29.86
C ALA A 154 6.46 -42.13 29.71
N ALA A 155 7.45 -42.11 28.81
CA ALA A 155 8.37 -43.23 28.61
C ALA A 155 9.18 -43.53 29.89
N ARG A 156 9.69 -42.50 30.57
CA ARG A 156 10.40 -42.64 31.86
C ARG A 156 9.51 -43.19 32.96
N ALA A 157 8.25 -42.75 33.03
CA ALA A 157 7.30 -43.25 34.01
C ALA A 157 6.99 -44.75 33.76
N GLN A 158 6.82 -45.14 32.51
CA GLN A 158 6.61 -46.55 32.13
C GLN A 158 7.83 -47.40 32.48
N GLU A 159 9.04 -46.97 32.11
CA GLU A 159 10.27 -47.69 32.42
C GLU A 159 10.44 -47.90 33.94
N LYS A 160 10.15 -46.86 34.73
CA LYS A 160 10.21 -46.97 36.20
C LYS A 160 9.18 -47.96 36.74
N ALA A 161 7.96 -47.96 36.21
CA ALA A 161 6.93 -48.91 36.61
C ALA A 161 7.34 -50.36 36.29
N ASP A 162 7.93 -50.59 35.11
CA ASP A 162 8.41 -51.90 34.70
C ASP A 162 9.57 -52.39 35.59
N GLN A 163 10.51 -51.49 35.94
CA GLN A 163 11.60 -51.81 36.87
C GLN A 163 11.08 -52.15 38.28
N ASP A 164 10.11 -51.39 38.79
CA ASP A 164 9.52 -51.64 40.11
C ASP A 164 8.74 -52.96 40.14
N ALA A 165 8.02 -53.28 39.05
CA ALA A 165 7.35 -54.57 38.88
C ALA A 165 8.34 -55.74 38.85
N ALA A 166 9.44 -55.62 38.09
CA ALA A 166 10.48 -56.64 38.03
C ALA A 166 11.13 -56.89 39.40
N ARG A 167 11.44 -55.82 40.15
CA ARG A 167 11.98 -55.92 41.52
C ARG A 167 11.01 -56.57 42.50
N ALA A 168 9.72 -56.28 42.38
CA ALA A 168 8.69 -56.90 43.21
C ALA A 168 8.60 -58.41 42.92
N GLN A 169 8.62 -58.80 41.64
CA GLN A 169 8.62 -60.20 41.24
C GLN A 169 9.86 -60.94 41.75
N GLU A 170 11.04 -60.35 41.62
CA GLU A 170 12.29 -60.94 42.11
C GLU A 170 12.23 -61.21 43.63
N LYS A 171 11.66 -60.28 44.41
CA LYS A 171 11.47 -60.49 45.86
C LYS A 171 10.53 -61.65 46.17
N ILE A 172 9.42 -61.77 45.43
CA ILE A 172 8.48 -62.88 45.59
C ILE A 172 9.18 -64.21 45.31
N ASP A 173 9.97 -64.28 44.23
CA ASP A 173 10.70 -65.49 43.85
C ASP A 173 11.75 -65.87 44.90
N GLN A 174 12.49 -64.89 45.45
CA GLN A 174 13.45 -65.10 46.53
C GLN A 174 12.78 -65.60 47.82
N ASP A 175 11.64 -65.01 48.20
CA ASP A 175 10.91 -65.41 49.40
C ASP A 175 10.29 -66.81 49.23
N ALA A 176 9.79 -67.13 48.04
CA ALA A 176 9.31 -68.47 47.70
C ALA A 176 10.44 -69.52 47.78
N ALA A 177 11.62 -69.21 47.24
CA ALA A 177 12.79 -70.09 47.33
C ALA A 177 13.21 -70.34 48.79
N ARG A 178 13.25 -69.29 49.62
CA ARG A 178 13.55 -69.41 51.06
C ARG A 178 12.51 -70.23 51.82
N ALA A 179 11.22 -70.09 51.47
CA ALA A 179 10.15 -70.88 52.06
C ALA A 179 10.29 -72.37 51.69
N GLN A 180 10.61 -72.67 50.44
CA GLN A 180 10.89 -74.05 49.99
C GLN A 180 12.08 -74.66 50.72
N GLU A 181 13.19 -73.93 50.84
CA GLU A 181 14.38 -74.40 51.57
C GLU A 181 14.06 -74.73 53.04
N ARG A 182 13.25 -73.88 53.70
CA ARG A 182 12.78 -74.14 55.07
C ARG A 182 11.92 -75.39 55.16
N ALA A 183 11.01 -75.59 54.21
CA ALA A 183 10.15 -76.79 54.16
C ALA A 183 10.98 -78.06 53.97
N ILE A 184 11.97 -78.04 53.07
CA ILE A 184 12.90 -79.16 52.84
C ILE A 184 13.66 -79.48 54.13
N ARG A 185 14.28 -78.48 54.78
CA ARG A 185 15.00 -78.69 56.05
C ARG A 185 14.12 -79.23 57.17
N GLN A 186 12.86 -78.79 57.26
CA GLN A 186 11.92 -79.32 58.24
C GLN A 186 11.59 -80.79 57.96
N GLN A 187 11.36 -81.14 56.69
CA GLN A 187 11.12 -82.52 56.29
C GLN A 187 12.31 -83.41 56.61
N GLU A 188 13.53 -82.99 56.26
CA GLU A 188 14.77 -83.72 56.58
C GLU A 188 14.92 -83.93 58.10
N ASN A 189 14.59 -82.93 58.92
CA ASN A 189 14.65 -83.04 60.37
C ASN A 189 13.62 -84.05 60.91
N LEU A 190 12.39 -84.03 60.39
CA LEU A 190 11.35 -85.00 60.74
C LEU A 190 11.76 -86.42 60.34
N ASP A 191 12.34 -86.60 59.15
CA ASP A 191 12.82 -87.89 58.67
C ASP A 191 13.98 -88.40 59.54
N GLN A 192 14.93 -87.55 59.91
CA GLN A 192 15.99 -87.90 60.87
C GLN A 192 15.41 -88.32 62.23
N GLN A 193 14.45 -87.58 62.78
CA GLN A 193 13.81 -87.94 64.05
C GLN A 193 13.08 -89.28 63.97
N ASN A 194 12.39 -89.55 62.86
CA ASN A 194 11.73 -90.85 62.62
C ASN A 194 12.75 -91.99 62.54
N LEU A 195 13.88 -91.77 61.84
CA LEU A 195 14.96 -92.73 61.73
C LEU A 195 15.59 -93.03 63.10
N PHE A 196 15.82 -92.00 63.93
CA PHE A 196 16.26 -92.16 65.31
C PHE A 196 15.25 -92.95 66.16
N ARG A 197 13.94 -92.68 66.06
CA ARG A 197 12.91 -93.45 66.77
C ARG A 197 12.89 -94.91 66.36
N GLN A 198 13.02 -95.20 65.06
CA GLN A 198 13.11 -96.57 64.55
C GLN A 198 14.37 -97.28 65.05
N LEU A 199 15.51 -96.59 65.11
CA LEU A 199 16.76 -97.15 65.64
C LEU A 199 16.64 -97.51 67.13
N ILE A 200 16.02 -96.65 67.94
CA ILE A 200 15.78 -96.91 69.38
C ILE A 200 14.83 -98.10 69.57
N ALA A 201 13.79 -98.22 68.73
CA ALA A 201 12.82 -99.32 68.79
C ALA A 201 13.39 -100.69 68.33
N ALA A 202 14.54 -100.70 67.65
CA ALA A 202 15.19 -101.91 67.13
C ALA A 202 16.31 -102.46 68.04
N ILE A 203 16.54 -101.87 69.22
CA ILE A 203 17.46 -102.39 70.23
C ILE A 203 16.67 -103.34 71.15
N PRO A 204 17.01 -104.65 71.21
CA PRO A 204 16.25 -105.67 71.95
C PRO A 204 16.30 -105.52 73.46
#